data_AF-A0A0N9ZCR4-F1
#
_entry.id   AF-A0A0N9ZCR4-F1
#
_cell.length_a   1.000
_cell.length_b   1.000
_cell.length_c   1.000
_cell.angle_alpha   90.00
_cell.angle_beta   90.00
_cell.angle_gamma   90.00
#
_symmetry.space_group_name_H-M   'P 1'
#
loop_
_entity.id
_entity.type
_entity.pdbx_description
1 polymer ?
#
loop_
_entity_poly.entity_id
_entity_poly.type
_entity_poly.pdbx_seq_one_letter_code
_entity_poly.pdbx_strand_id
1 'polypeptide(L)'
;MPKTVLPQNLAASLQHLPEHDIMRLAEALATELDRRGLTAPKEKAKPQSKSVPDPILSQLTQSQIGLIRSSIQAGVKPAALSRQFGITRAQITAALKEGK
;
A
#
# COMPACT_ATOMS: atom_id res chain seq x y z
N MET A 1 32.68 -20.52 22.70
CA MET A 1 31.45 -19.74 22.40
C MET A 1 30.25 -20.66 22.56
N PRO A 2 29.26 -20.34 23.40
CA PRO A 2 28.05 -21.16 23.50
C PRO A 2 27.30 -21.12 22.16
N LYS A 3 26.95 -22.29 21.62
CA LYS A 3 26.06 -22.40 20.46
C LYS A 3 24.63 -22.29 20.96
N THR A 4 24.01 -21.13 20.78
CA THR A 4 22.59 -20.94 21.07
C THR A 4 21.80 -21.52 19.90
N VAL A 5 21.26 -22.72 20.09
CA VAL A 5 20.41 -23.39 19.10
C VAL A 5 18.95 -23.07 19.42
N LEU A 6 18.13 -22.83 18.39
CA LEU A 6 16.70 -22.69 18.58
C LEU A 6 16.11 -24.03 19.08
N PRO A 7 15.05 -23.99 19.90
CA PRO A 7 14.32 -25.19 20.28
C PRO A 7 13.77 -25.89 19.05
N GLN A 8 13.70 -27.23 19.11
CA GLN A 8 13.29 -28.05 17.96
C GLN A 8 11.87 -27.73 17.48
N ASN A 9 10.97 -27.33 18.40
CA ASN A 9 9.64 -26.85 18.08
C ASN A 9 9.44 -25.42 18.62
N LEU A 10 9.97 -24.45 17.88
CA LEU A 10 9.85 -23.03 18.21
C LEU A 10 8.39 -22.59 18.36
N ALA A 11 7.49 -23.05 17.48
CA ALA A 11 6.09 -22.63 17.51
C ALA A 11 5.39 -23.02 18.82
N ALA A 12 5.64 -24.23 19.32
CA ALA A 12 5.12 -24.66 20.63
C ALA A 12 5.77 -23.85 21.77
N SER A 13 7.08 -23.60 21.71
CA SER A 13 7.78 -22.81 22.73
C SER A 13 7.22 -21.38 22.85
N LEU A 14 6.86 -20.75 21.73
CA LEU A 14 6.29 -19.39 21.73
C LEU A 14 4.92 -19.32 22.40
N GLN A 15 4.13 -20.40 22.43
CA GLN A 15 2.82 -20.42 23.10
C GLN A 15 2.91 -20.24 24.62
N HIS A 16 4.07 -20.52 25.21
CA HIS A 16 4.29 -20.40 26.64
C HIS A 16 4.85 -19.02 27.04
N LEU A 17 5.19 -18.17 26.07
CA LEU A 17 5.69 -16.82 26.35
C LEU A 17 4.51 -15.85 26.60
N PRO A 18 4.63 -14.94 27.57
CA PRO A 18 3.67 -13.87 27.74
C PRO A 18 3.73 -12.88 26.57
N GLU A 19 2.62 -12.19 26.30
CA GLU A 19 2.47 -11.30 25.14
C GLU A 19 3.57 -10.23 25.05
N HIS A 20 3.98 -9.65 26.18
CA HIS A 20 5.04 -8.64 26.21
C HIS A 20 6.41 -9.19 25.75
N ASP A 21 6.71 -10.46 26.04
CA ASP A 21 7.95 -11.10 25.60
C ASP A 21 7.87 -11.48 24.12
N ILE A 22 6.70 -11.84 23.61
CA ILE A 22 6.47 -12.04 22.18
C ILE A 22 6.73 -10.74 21.41
N MET A 23 6.20 -9.61 21.89
CA MET A 23 6.46 -8.30 21.27
C MET A 23 7.94 -7.92 21.30
N ARG A 24 8.61 -8.13 22.44
CA ARG A 24 10.05 -7.87 22.57
C ARG A 24 10.87 -8.74 21.60
N LEU A 25 10.51 -10.01 21.46
CA LEU A 25 11.14 -10.92 20.51
C LEU A 25 10.94 -10.46 19.06
N ALA A 26 9.73 -10.01 18.70
CA ALA A 26 9.43 -9.51 17.37
C ALA A 26 10.29 -8.30 16.99
N GLU A 27 10.47 -7.34 17.91
CA GLU A 27 11.31 -6.15 17.70
C GLU A 27 12.79 -6.51 17.53
N ALA A 28 13.30 -7.38 18.41
CA ALA A 28 14.69 -7.85 18.34
C ALA A 28 14.95 -8.64 17.04
N LEU A 29 14.00 -9.48 16.63
CA LEU A 29 14.08 -10.24 15.38
C LEU A 29 14.04 -9.31 14.17
N ALA A 30 13.18 -8.29 14.16
CA ALA A 30 13.12 -7.30 13.08
C ALA A 30 14.45 -6.57 12.89
N THR A 31 15.06 -6.13 14.00
CA THR A 31 16.39 -5.50 14.01
C THR A 31 17.46 -6.44 13.45
N GLU A 32 17.45 -7.71 13.87
CA GLU A 32 18.45 -8.69 13.44
C GLU A 32 18.26 -9.12 11.97
N LEU A 33 17.01 -9.21 11.49
CA LEU A 33 16.72 -9.46 10.08
C LEU A 33 17.22 -8.31 9.19
N ASP A 34 17.03 -7.06 9.61
CA ASP A 34 17.55 -5.88 8.90
C ASP A 34 19.08 -5.88 8.87
N ARG A 35 19.71 -6.10 10.02
CA ARG A 35 21.19 -6.21 10.15
C ARG A 35 21.78 -7.28 9.24
N ARG A 36 21.06 -8.38 9.02
CA ARG A 36 21.50 -9.50 8.17
C ARG A 36 21.06 -9.37 6.71
N GLY A 37 20.30 -8.33 6.35
CA GLY A 37 19.68 -8.21 5.02
C GLY A 37 18.72 -9.36 4.71
N LEU A 38 18.21 -10.04 5.74
CA LEU A 38 17.27 -11.16 5.67
C LEU A 38 15.82 -10.70 5.77
N THR A 39 15.59 -9.40 5.91
CA THR A 39 14.31 -8.85 5.48
C THR A 39 14.15 -9.29 4.03
N ALA A 40 13.15 -10.14 3.75
CA ALA A 40 12.56 -10.18 2.42
C ALA A 40 12.39 -8.72 1.95
N PRO A 41 12.37 -8.42 0.64
CA PRO A 41 11.89 -7.13 0.21
C PRO A 41 10.54 -6.97 0.89
N LYS A 42 10.51 -6.20 1.99
CA LYS A 42 9.28 -5.67 2.52
C LYS A 42 8.74 -5.06 1.25
N GLU A 43 7.56 -5.49 0.82
CA GLU A 43 6.68 -4.58 0.14
C GLU A 43 6.64 -3.37 1.07
N LYS A 44 7.61 -2.46 0.89
CA LYS A 44 7.53 -1.08 1.29
C LYS A 44 6.16 -0.74 0.77
N ALA A 45 5.24 -0.47 1.70
CA ALA A 45 3.85 -0.10 1.44
C ALA A 45 3.75 0.44 0.01
N LYS A 46 3.18 -0.38 -0.91
CA LYS A 46 3.22 -0.20 -2.36
C LYS A 46 3.51 1.26 -2.75
N PRO A 47 4.74 1.65 -3.13
CA PRO A 47 4.85 2.81 -3.98
C PRO A 47 4.28 2.33 -5.31
N GLN A 48 3.03 2.71 -5.56
CA GLN A 48 2.35 2.70 -6.85
C GLN A 48 2.80 1.58 -7.79
N SER A 49 1.91 0.60 -8.00
CA SER A 49 1.89 -0.13 -9.26
C SER A 49 2.16 0.87 -10.38
N LYS A 50 3.37 0.86 -10.92
CA LYS A 50 3.67 1.44 -12.22
C LYS A 50 3.02 0.51 -13.24
N SER A 51 1.70 0.38 -13.16
CA SER A 51 0.91 0.29 -14.38
C SER A 51 1.39 1.46 -15.21
N VAL A 52 1.90 1.15 -16.40
CA VAL A 52 2.23 2.14 -17.43
C VAL A 52 1.26 3.31 -17.27
N PRO A 53 1.72 4.51 -16.88
CA PRO A 53 0.81 5.61 -16.62
C PRO A 53 -0.02 5.80 -17.88
N ASP A 54 -1.34 5.64 -17.77
CA ASP A 54 -2.22 6.06 -18.85
C ASP A 54 -1.81 7.51 -19.15
N PRO A 55 -1.37 7.84 -20.39
CA PRO A 55 -0.88 9.18 -20.71
C PRO A 55 -1.89 10.26 -20.31
N ILE A 56 -3.17 9.88 -20.26
CA ILE A 56 -4.29 10.73 -19.87
C ILE A 56 -4.41 10.87 -18.34
N LEU A 57 -4.14 9.82 -17.56
CA LEU A 57 -4.11 9.88 -16.09
C LEU A 57 -2.90 10.67 -15.58
N SER A 58 -1.79 10.61 -16.30
CA SER A 58 -0.56 11.37 -15.97
C SER A 58 -0.77 12.88 -15.98
N GLN A 59 -1.82 13.35 -16.65
CA GLN A 59 -2.22 14.76 -16.70
C GLN A 59 -3.10 15.18 -15.52
N LEU A 60 -3.55 14.23 -14.69
CA LEU A 60 -4.38 14.48 -13.52
C LEU A 60 -3.59 14.28 -12.23
N THR A 61 -3.81 15.14 -11.25
CA THR A 61 -3.28 14.93 -9.90
C THR A 61 -4.15 13.93 -9.14
N GLN A 62 -3.57 13.27 -8.12
CA GLN A 62 -4.32 12.34 -7.25
C GLN A 62 -5.59 12.99 -6.66
N SER A 63 -5.49 14.27 -6.29
CA SER A 63 -6.61 15.05 -5.76
C SER A 63 -7.71 15.26 -6.81
N GLN A 64 -7.35 15.48 -8.08
CA GLN A 64 -8.32 15.60 -9.17
C GLN A 64 -9.02 14.27 -9.47
N ILE A 65 -8.28 13.16 -9.47
CA ILE A 65 -8.85 11.81 -9.62
C ILE A 65 -9.87 11.53 -8.51
N GLY A 66 -9.52 11.85 -7.27
CA GLY A 66 -10.42 11.75 -6.11
C GLY A 66 -11.67 12.62 -6.26
N LEU A 67 -11.50 13.89 -6.66
CA LEU A 67 -12.62 14.83 -6.88
C LEU A 67 -13.58 14.33 -7.96
N ILE A 68 -13.05 13.86 -9.10
CA ILE A 68 -13.87 13.32 -10.20
C ILE A 68 -14.70 12.15 -9.66
N ARG A 69 -14.07 11.21 -8.96
CA ARG A 69 -14.75 10.01 -8.44
C ARG A 69 -15.86 10.39 -7.46
N SER A 70 -15.56 11.21 -6.47
CA SER A 70 -16.53 11.65 -5.47
C SER A 70 -17.69 12.41 -6.10
N SER A 71 -17.42 13.25 -7.09
CA SER A 71 -18.46 14.00 -7.82
C SER A 71 -19.38 13.09 -8.61
N ILE A 72 -18.82 12.12 -9.35
CA ILE A 72 -19.62 11.13 -10.10
C ILE A 72 -20.44 10.27 -9.13
N GLN A 73 -19.87 9.83 -8.00
CA GLN A 73 -20.58 9.07 -6.97
C GLN A 73 -21.70 9.89 -6.32
N ALA A 74 -21.53 11.21 -6.20
CA ALA A 74 -22.56 12.13 -5.74
C ALA A 74 -23.62 12.48 -6.82
N GLY A 75 -23.57 11.86 -8.00
CA GLY A 75 -24.54 12.04 -9.07
C GLY A 75 -24.28 13.26 -9.97
N VAL A 76 -23.12 13.91 -9.85
CA VAL A 76 -22.74 15.00 -10.75
C VAL A 76 -22.53 14.45 -12.15
N LYS A 77 -23.14 15.11 -13.14
CA LYS A 77 -23.02 14.69 -14.54
C LYS A 77 -21.60 14.95 -15.07
N PRO A 78 -20.98 14.01 -15.83
CA PRO A 78 -19.66 14.22 -16.43
C PRO A 78 -19.54 15.49 -17.28
N ALA A 79 -20.61 15.87 -17.97
CA ALA A 79 -20.64 17.10 -18.77
C ALA A 79 -20.52 18.38 -17.92
N ALA A 80 -21.04 18.37 -16.69
CA ALA A 80 -20.89 19.49 -15.77
C ALA A 80 -19.45 19.61 -15.27
N LEU A 81 -18.82 18.46 -14.92
CA LEU A 81 -17.41 18.42 -14.56
C LEU A 81 -16.50 18.94 -15.68
N SER A 82 -16.79 18.53 -16.92
CA SER A 82 -16.01 18.98 -18.09
C SER A 82 -16.10 20.50 -18.28
N ARG A 83 -17.31 21.07 -18.14
CA ARG A 83 -17.54 22.52 -18.28
C ARG A 83 -16.90 23.33 -17.15
N GLN A 84 -16.96 22.85 -15.92
CA GLN A 84 -16.50 23.60 -14.75
C GLN A 84 -15.00 23.49 -14.51
N PHE A 85 -14.42 22.32 -14.76
CA PHE A 85 -13.02 22.04 -14.42
C PHE A 85 -12.12 21.91 -15.65
N GLY A 86 -12.66 22.07 -16.86
CA GLY A 86 -11.89 21.94 -18.11
C GLY A 86 -11.39 20.51 -18.37
N ILE A 87 -12.00 19.51 -17.73
CA ILE A 87 -11.55 18.12 -17.79
C ILE A 87 -12.21 17.45 -19.00
N THR A 88 -11.43 16.70 -19.78
CA THR A 88 -11.94 15.98 -20.94
C THR A 88 -12.72 14.72 -20.54
N ARG A 89 -13.59 14.25 -21.43
CA ARG A 89 -14.32 12.98 -21.21
C ARG A 89 -13.37 11.78 -21.06
N ALA A 90 -12.23 11.80 -21.75
CA ALA A 90 -11.23 10.75 -21.65
C ALA A 90 -10.58 10.73 -20.25
N GLN A 91 -10.21 11.89 -19.72
CA GLN A 91 -9.71 12.05 -18.35
C GLN A 91 -10.70 11.56 -17.29
N ILE A 92 -11.99 11.92 -17.42
CA ILE A 92 -13.04 11.42 -16.51
C ILE A 92 -13.14 9.89 -16.55
N THR A 93 -13.10 9.30 -17.76
CA THR A 93 -13.20 7.85 -17.93
C THR A 93 -11.99 7.12 -17.35
N ALA A 94 -10.79 7.67 -17.54
CA ALA A 94 -9.57 7.10 -17.01
C ALA A 94 -9.54 7.14 -15.48
N ALA A 95 -9.94 8.28 -14.86
CA ALA A 95 -10.02 8.43 -13.39
C ALA A 95 -11.00 7.45 -12.72
N LEU A 96 -12.05 7.03 -13.44
CA LEU A 96 -13.00 6.01 -12.98
C LEU A 96 -12.45 4.57 -13.11
N LYS A 97 -11.50 4.32 -14.00
CA LYS A 97 -10.89 2.99 -14.21
C LYS A 97 -9.76 2.69 -13.20
N GLU A 98 -9.02 3.71 -12.77
CA GLU A 98 -7.86 3.57 -11.87
C GLU A 98 -8.20 2.98 -10.48
N GLY A 99 -9.47 3.05 -10.06
CA GLY A 99 -9.92 2.56 -8.76
C GLY A 99 -10.76 1.29 -8.75
N LYS A 100 -10.86 0.59 -9.88
CA LYS A 100 -11.51 -0.72 -9.98
C LYS A 100 -10.52 -1.87 -9.76
#